data_AF-A0ABD1B763-F1
#
_entry.id   AF-A0ABD1B763-F1
#
_cell.length_a   1.000
_cell.length_b   1.000
_cell.length_c   1.000
_cell.angle_alpha   90.00
_cell.angle_beta   90.00
_cell.angle_gamma   90.00
#
_symmetry.space_group_name_H-M   'P 1'
#
loop_
_entity.id
_entity.type
_entity.pdbx_description
1 polymer ?
#
loop_
_entity_poly.entity_id
_entity_poly.type
_entity_poly.pdbx_seq_one_letter_code
_entity_poly.pdbx_strand_id
1 'polypeptide(L)'
;MGITSSTESNSQNDRFPWGRFPWDRFPWDELEEREGLPVPDKELDATVEASCELAIKELDAILPPKQGESSTNKPKEEREEEVLMRFNEFMKGGGCKESVKAMEDCVEKTQSIIPDCIQPLRMLFKCMDAHSRYYQPIITLAESTMEQVNKKIDEQIEREEQAEA
;
A
#
# COMPACT_ATOMS: atom_id res chain seq x y z
N MET A 1 -23.35 -35.24 32.91
CA MET A 1 -23.06 -35.74 31.56
C MET A 1 -23.70 -34.74 30.60
N GLY A 2 -23.10 -33.58 30.25
CA GLY A 2 -21.74 -33.32 29.75
C GLY A 2 -21.61 -34.04 28.41
N ILE A 3 -21.60 -33.43 27.22
CA ILE A 3 -21.20 -32.09 26.76
C ILE A 3 -21.94 -31.81 25.45
N THR A 4 -22.32 -30.55 25.21
CA THR A 4 -22.93 -30.06 23.97
C THR A 4 -21.93 -30.13 22.83
N SER A 5 -22.35 -30.71 21.70
CA SER A 5 -21.61 -30.70 20.43
C SER A 5 -21.64 -29.30 19.84
N SER A 6 -20.71 -28.45 20.27
CA SER A 6 -20.42 -27.19 19.59
C SER A 6 -19.68 -27.51 18.32
N THR A 7 -20.33 -27.32 17.17
CA THR A 7 -19.64 -27.15 15.90
C THR A 7 -18.77 -25.90 16.02
N GLU A 8 -17.47 -26.11 16.20
CA GLU A 8 -16.43 -25.10 15.99
C GLU A 8 -16.50 -24.69 14.51
N SER A 9 -17.24 -23.62 14.23
CA SER A 9 -17.14 -22.91 12.96
C SER A 9 -15.75 -22.30 12.90
N ASN A 10 -14.90 -22.94 12.09
CA ASN A 10 -13.55 -22.54 11.77
C ASN A 10 -13.52 -21.06 11.36
N SER A 11 -13.08 -20.20 12.29
CA SER A 11 -12.94 -18.76 12.15
C SER A 11 -11.67 -18.42 11.36
N GLN A 12 -11.51 -19.04 10.20
CA GLN A 12 -10.31 -18.91 9.38
C GLN A 12 -10.64 -18.34 8.00
N ASN A 13 -11.66 -17.47 7.94
CA ASN A 13 -12.09 -16.85 6.69
C ASN A 13 -12.49 -15.38 6.80
N ASP A 14 -12.16 -14.71 7.91
CA ASP A 14 -12.47 -13.27 8.10
C ASP A 14 -11.24 -12.35 8.00
N ARG A 15 -10.07 -12.87 7.59
CA ARG A 15 -8.86 -12.07 7.39
C ARG A 15 -8.78 -11.62 5.92
N PHE A 16 -9.57 -10.58 5.63
CA PHE A 16 -9.63 -9.77 4.38
C PHE A 16 -10.60 -10.23 3.26
N PRO A 17 -11.75 -9.54 3.08
CA PRO A 17 -12.66 -9.77 1.95
C PRO A 17 -12.28 -8.92 0.74
N TRP A 18 -11.61 -9.56 -0.22
CA TRP A 18 -10.99 -8.96 -1.41
C TRP A 18 -11.97 -8.72 -2.58
N GLY A 19 -13.03 -7.95 -2.34
CA GLY A 19 -13.97 -7.53 -3.40
C GLY A 19 -14.08 -6.01 -3.44
N ARG A 20 -13.20 -5.35 -4.22
CA ARG A 20 -12.94 -3.90 -4.23
C ARG A 20 -12.26 -3.46 -2.94
N PHE A 21 -11.04 -2.92 -3.04
CA PHE A 21 -10.25 -2.55 -1.87
C PHE A 21 -11.00 -1.49 -1.08
N PRO A 22 -11.60 -1.82 0.07
CA PRO A 22 -12.38 -0.84 0.79
C PRO A 22 -11.35 -0.02 1.54
N TRP A 23 -11.08 1.20 1.10
CA TRP A 23 -10.24 2.14 1.85
C TRP A 23 -10.80 2.40 3.26
N ASP A 24 -12.05 2.03 3.56
CA ASP A 24 -12.62 2.01 4.91
C ASP A 24 -12.31 0.74 5.71
N ARG A 25 -11.83 -0.32 5.06
CA ARG A 25 -11.46 -1.63 5.63
C ARG A 25 -9.98 -1.95 5.52
N PHE A 26 -9.20 -1.10 4.84
CA PHE A 26 -7.76 -1.08 5.01
C PHE A 26 -7.50 -0.88 6.50
N PRO A 27 -6.66 -1.71 7.13
CA PRO A 27 -6.54 -1.76 8.56
C PRO A 27 -5.64 -0.60 9.03
N TRP A 28 -6.12 0.63 8.83
CA TRP A 28 -5.43 1.85 9.23
C TRP A 28 -5.12 1.84 10.73
N ASP A 29 -6.04 1.29 11.52
CA ASP A 29 -5.92 1.21 12.97
C ASP A 29 -4.88 0.12 13.37
N GLU A 30 -4.66 -0.90 12.53
CA GLU A 30 -3.68 -1.98 12.74
C GLU A 30 -2.25 -1.55 12.32
N LEU A 31 -2.13 -0.64 11.35
CA LEU A 31 -0.87 0.07 11.04
C LEU A 31 -0.51 1.13 12.10
N GLU A 32 -1.52 1.69 12.78
CA GLU A 32 -1.35 2.60 13.93
C GLU A 32 -0.87 1.82 15.18
N GLU A 33 -1.31 0.57 15.34
CA GLU A 33 -0.91 -0.36 16.40
C GLU A 33 0.15 -1.40 15.94
N ARG A 34 1.16 -1.01 15.14
CA ARG A 34 2.23 -1.92 14.69
C ARG A 34 3.15 -2.35 15.85
N GLU A 35 2.62 -3.19 16.74
CA GLU A 35 3.33 -4.08 17.66
C GLU A 35 3.18 -5.51 17.08
N GLY A 36 4.14 -5.92 16.25
CA GLY A 36 4.43 -7.34 15.96
C GLY A 36 3.47 -8.10 15.03
N LEU A 37 3.67 -7.97 13.71
CA LEU A 37 3.45 -9.12 12.83
C LEU A 37 4.48 -10.20 13.20
N PRO A 38 4.15 -11.50 13.19
CA PRO A 38 5.07 -12.56 13.60
C PRO A 38 6.19 -12.82 12.58
N VAL A 39 6.43 -11.90 11.64
CA VAL A 39 7.44 -12.03 10.59
C VAL A 39 8.71 -11.29 11.02
N PRO A 40 9.91 -11.86 10.89
CA PRO A 40 11.16 -11.17 11.20
C PRO A 40 11.27 -9.88 10.37
N ASP A 41 11.44 -8.74 11.05
CA ASP A 41 11.44 -7.37 10.49
C ASP A 41 12.17 -7.25 9.12
N LYS A 42 13.31 -7.95 8.97
CA LYS A 42 14.15 -7.91 7.77
C LYS A 42 13.52 -8.56 6.53
N GLU A 43 12.71 -9.60 6.70
CA GLU A 43 12.09 -10.32 5.58
C GLU A 43 10.82 -9.60 5.09
N LEU A 44 10.13 -8.94 6.02
CA LEU A 44 9.04 -8.03 5.73
C LEU A 44 9.54 -6.78 4.98
N ASP A 45 10.62 -6.17 5.47
CA ASP A 45 11.24 -4.99 4.83
C ASP A 45 11.66 -5.27 3.39
N ALA A 46 12.34 -6.41 3.13
CA ALA A 46 12.74 -6.81 1.79
C ALA A 46 11.54 -7.09 0.85
N THR A 47 10.47 -7.66 1.41
CA THR A 47 9.23 -7.94 0.67
C THR A 47 8.50 -6.65 0.28
N VAL A 48 8.45 -5.68 1.20
CA VAL A 48 7.89 -4.35 0.94
C VAL A 48 8.75 -3.61 -0.07
N GLU A 49 10.07 -3.59 0.08
CA GLU A 49 11.01 -2.94 -0.84
C GLU A 49 10.87 -3.49 -2.27
N ALA A 50 10.86 -4.82 -2.44
CA ALA A 50 10.68 -5.44 -3.76
C ALA A 50 9.32 -5.11 -4.39
N SER A 51 8.28 -4.96 -3.57
CA SER A 51 6.94 -4.59 -4.02
C SER A 51 6.85 -3.10 -4.38
N CYS A 52 7.55 -2.23 -3.65
CA CYS A 52 7.73 -0.82 -3.99
C CYS A 52 8.48 -0.65 -5.32
N GLU A 53 9.57 -1.40 -5.54
CA GLU A 53 10.29 -1.36 -6.83
C GLU A 53 9.41 -1.76 -8.01
N LEU A 54 8.57 -2.79 -7.83
CA LEU A 54 7.62 -3.21 -8.86
C LEU A 54 6.56 -2.12 -9.10
N ALA A 55 6.01 -1.54 -8.03
CA ALA A 55 5.05 -0.45 -8.13
C ALA A 55 5.64 0.77 -8.86
N ILE A 56 6.90 1.12 -8.64
CA ILE A 56 7.55 2.22 -9.36
C ILE A 56 7.67 1.92 -10.86
N LYS A 57 7.98 0.67 -11.25
CA LYS A 57 8.01 0.27 -12.67
C LYS A 57 6.63 0.36 -13.33
N GLU A 58 5.60 -0.09 -12.64
CA GLU A 58 4.22 0.02 -13.13
C GLU A 58 3.75 1.48 -13.18
N LEU A 59 4.15 2.32 -12.21
CA LEU A 59 3.90 3.77 -12.25
C LEU A 59 4.55 4.43 -13.46
N ASP A 60 5.78 4.05 -13.82
CA ASP A 60 6.45 4.56 -15.03
C ASP A 60 5.67 4.20 -16.31
N ALA A 61 5.05 3.01 -16.34
CA ALA A 61 4.20 2.58 -17.44
C ALA A 61 2.86 3.33 -17.50
N ILE A 62 2.26 3.63 -16.34
CA ILE A 62 1.02 4.42 -16.23
C ILE A 62 1.25 5.89 -16.56
N LEU A 63 2.38 6.45 -16.14
CA LEU A 63 2.73 7.87 -16.25
C LEU A 63 3.99 8.03 -17.13
N PRO A 64 3.89 7.79 -18.45
CA PRO A 64 5.05 7.86 -19.34
C PRO A 64 5.65 9.28 -19.36
N PRO A 65 6.96 9.40 -19.59
CA PRO A 65 7.64 10.70 -19.65
C PRO A 65 7.08 11.53 -20.81
N LYS A 66 7.03 12.86 -20.64
CA LYS A 66 6.63 13.75 -21.74
C LYS A 66 7.69 13.67 -22.84
N GLN A 67 7.26 13.85 -24.10
CA GLN A 67 8.11 13.66 -25.27
C GLN A 67 9.32 14.62 -25.22
N GLY A 68 10.51 14.06 -24.97
CA GLY A 68 11.78 14.81 -24.85
C GLY A 68 12.51 14.69 -23.50
N GLU A 69 11.88 14.09 -22.47
CA GLU A 69 12.46 14.01 -21.12
C GLU A 69 13.14 12.66 -20.81
N SER A 70 12.85 11.60 -21.58
CA SER A 70 13.39 10.26 -21.30
C SER A 70 14.81 10.10 -21.85
N SER A 71 15.80 10.06 -20.95
CA SER A 71 17.15 9.58 -21.25
C SER A 71 17.35 8.20 -20.63
N THR A 72 17.40 7.16 -21.47
CA THR A 72 17.55 5.76 -21.05
C THR A 72 18.87 5.47 -20.30
N ASN A 73 19.83 6.41 -20.28
CA ASN A 73 21.15 6.24 -19.67
C ASN A 73 21.26 6.72 -18.21
N LYS A 74 20.16 7.14 -17.57
CA LYS A 74 20.20 7.60 -16.17
C LYS A 74 20.40 6.45 -15.16
N PRO A 75 21.01 6.73 -13.98
CA PRO A 75 21.00 5.81 -12.84
C PRO A 75 19.58 5.39 -12.44
N LYS A 76 19.45 4.24 -11.76
CA LYS A 76 18.16 3.73 -11.27
C LYS A 76 17.45 4.76 -10.37
N GLU A 77 18.18 5.32 -9.41
CA GLU A 77 17.66 6.28 -8.43
C GLU A 77 17.09 7.55 -9.09
N GLU A 78 17.81 8.13 -10.07
CA GLU A 78 17.30 9.29 -10.84
C GLU A 78 16.02 8.96 -11.63
N ARG A 79 15.92 7.75 -12.20
CA ARG A 79 14.69 7.34 -12.90
C ARG A 79 13.52 7.20 -11.93
N GLU A 80 13.75 6.61 -10.76
CA GLU A 80 12.71 6.44 -9.75
C GLU A 80 12.24 7.81 -9.23
N GLU A 81 13.16 8.75 -8.99
CA GLU A 81 12.83 10.13 -8.64
C GLU A 81 11.98 10.81 -9.73
N GLU A 82 12.33 10.65 -11.02
CA GLU A 82 11.52 11.16 -12.13
C GLU A 82 10.10 10.58 -12.19
N VAL A 83 9.95 9.27 -11.90
CA VAL A 83 8.63 8.64 -11.79
C VAL A 83 7.84 9.25 -10.64
N LEU A 84 8.47 9.42 -9.46
CA LEU A 84 7.84 10.00 -8.29
C LEU A 84 7.45 11.47 -8.49
N MET A 85 8.26 12.25 -9.21
CA MET A 85 7.91 13.62 -9.60
C MET A 85 6.67 13.65 -10.50
N ARG A 86 6.61 12.77 -11.51
CA ARG A 86 5.44 12.64 -12.40
C ARG A 86 4.19 12.19 -11.63
N PHE A 87 4.36 11.27 -10.69
CA PHE A 87 3.30 10.84 -9.79
C PHE A 87 2.78 11.99 -8.93
N ASN A 88 3.66 12.80 -8.35
CA ASN A 88 3.29 13.97 -7.57
C ASN A 88 2.50 14.99 -8.43
N GLU A 89 2.97 15.28 -9.65
CA GLU A 89 2.28 16.15 -10.60
C GLU A 89 0.87 15.62 -10.92
N PHE A 90 0.73 14.30 -11.15
CA PHE A 90 -0.55 13.64 -11.36
C PHE A 90 -1.48 13.78 -10.13
N MET A 91 -0.96 13.51 -8.93
CA MET A 91 -1.74 13.62 -7.70
C MET A 91 -2.28 15.03 -7.47
N LYS A 92 -1.49 16.05 -7.79
CA LYS A 92 -1.85 17.48 -7.72
C LYS A 92 -2.75 17.96 -8.87
N GLY A 93 -2.83 17.20 -9.97
CA GLY A 93 -3.67 17.52 -11.13
C GLY A 93 -5.15 17.15 -10.98
N GLY A 94 -5.49 16.30 -10.01
CA GLY A 94 -6.87 15.87 -9.76
C GLY A 94 -7.62 16.66 -8.69
N GLY A 95 -8.84 16.22 -8.37
CA GLY A 95 -9.72 16.85 -7.38
C GLY A 95 -9.25 16.78 -5.93
N CYS A 96 -8.23 15.95 -5.64
CA CYS A 96 -7.76 15.67 -4.28
C CYS A 96 -6.51 16.45 -3.88
N LYS A 97 -6.17 17.51 -4.61
CA LYS A 97 -4.98 18.34 -4.38
C LYS A 97 -4.82 18.81 -2.92
N GLU A 98 -5.90 19.25 -2.29
CA GLU A 98 -5.86 19.72 -0.90
C GLU A 98 -5.55 18.57 0.08
N SER A 99 -6.09 17.37 -0.18
CA SER A 99 -5.77 16.17 0.61
C SER A 99 -4.33 15.71 0.40
N VAL A 100 -3.81 15.80 -0.82
CA VAL A 100 -2.39 15.52 -1.13
C VAL A 100 -1.50 16.47 -0.34
N LYS A 101 -1.81 17.77 -0.38
CA LYS A 101 -1.04 18.78 0.34
C LYS A 101 -1.07 18.55 1.85
N ALA A 102 -2.23 18.22 2.42
CA ALA A 102 -2.33 17.92 3.86
C ALA A 102 -1.48 16.71 4.28
N MET A 103 -1.35 15.71 3.39
CA MET A 103 -0.47 14.56 3.60
C MET A 103 1.01 14.98 3.48
N GLU A 104 1.39 15.73 2.44
CA GLU A 104 2.75 16.25 2.26
C GLU A 104 3.20 17.12 3.44
N ASP A 105 2.36 18.08 3.86
CA ASP A 105 2.61 18.97 4.98
C ASP A 105 2.78 18.21 6.31
N CYS A 106 2.17 17.02 6.44
CA CYS A 106 2.35 16.16 7.59
C CYS A 106 3.71 15.45 7.54
N VAL A 107 4.01 14.80 6.40
CA VAL A 107 5.28 14.08 6.20
C VAL A 107 6.49 15.00 6.30
N GLU A 108 6.40 16.24 5.81
CA GLU A 108 7.47 17.23 5.96
C GLU A 108 7.75 17.56 7.43
N LYS A 109 6.73 17.54 8.29
CA LYS A 109 6.87 17.85 9.72
C LYS A 109 7.35 16.66 10.54
N THR A 110 6.91 15.46 10.22
CA THR A 110 7.14 14.25 11.04
C THR A 110 8.24 13.36 10.48
N GLN A 111 8.61 13.53 9.20
CA GLN A 111 9.47 12.62 8.43
C GLN A 111 8.98 11.17 8.38
N SER A 112 7.74 10.90 8.81
CA SER A 112 7.14 9.57 8.84
C SER A 112 5.70 9.60 8.37
N ILE A 113 5.33 8.65 7.51
CA ILE A 113 3.95 8.48 7.03
C ILE A 113 3.12 7.72 8.07
N ILE A 114 3.72 6.75 8.75
CA ILE A 114 3.07 5.85 9.72
C ILE A 114 3.85 5.90 11.04
N PRO A 115 3.22 6.11 12.20
CA PRO A 115 1.77 6.30 12.41
C PRO A 115 1.31 7.76 12.22
N ASP A 116 2.22 8.74 12.28
CA ASP A 116 1.87 10.15 12.52
C ASP A 116 0.99 10.80 11.43
N CYS A 117 1.09 10.34 10.18
CA CYS A 117 0.37 10.92 9.04
C CYS A 117 -0.69 10.00 8.46
N ILE A 118 -1.10 8.96 9.20
CA ILE A 118 -2.08 7.99 8.74
C ILE A 118 -3.46 8.61 8.51
N GLN A 119 -3.85 9.61 9.31
CA GLN A 119 -5.13 10.30 9.16
C GLN A 119 -5.18 11.15 7.88
N PRO A 120 -4.20 12.04 7.58
CA PRO A 120 -4.10 12.70 6.28
C PRO A 120 -4.06 11.72 5.10
N LEU A 121 -3.32 10.61 5.23
CA LEU A 121 -3.23 9.57 4.20
C LEU A 121 -4.60 8.90 3.94
N ARG A 122 -5.32 8.54 5.00
CA ARG A 122 -6.69 7.99 4.93
C ARG A 122 -7.64 8.94 4.21
N MET A 123 -7.56 10.24 4.51
CA MET A 123 -8.38 11.26 3.85
C MET A 123 -8.06 11.41 2.36
N LEU A 124 -6.77 11.31 2.00
CA LEU A 124 -6.34 11.31 0.60
C LEU A 124 -6.95 10.13 -0.17
N PHE A 125 -6.86 8.92 0.36
CA PHE A 125 -7.42 7.75 -0.31
C PHE A 125 -8.94 7.80 -0.46
N LYS A 126 -9.66 8.28 0.56
CA LYS A 126 -11.11 8.52 0.47
C LYS A 126 -11.46 9.51 -0.64
N CYS A 127 -10.68 10.57 -0.78
CA CYS A 127 -10.86 11.50 -1.88
C CYS A 127 -10.59 10.83 -3.24
N MET A 128 -9.50 10.05 -3.35
CA MET A 128 -9.17 9.35 -4.60
C MET A 128 -10.29 8.40 -5.03
N ASP A 129 -10.90 7.67 -4.10
CA ASP A 129 -12.01 6.76 -4.38
C ASP A 129 -13.27 7.52 -4.87
N ALA A 130 -13.62 8.62 -4.19
CA ALA A 130 -14.70 9.51 -4.61
C ALA A 130 -14.46 10.10 -6.01
N HIS A 131 -13.18 10.35 -6.35
CA HIS A 131 -12.72 10.82 -7.65
C HIS A 131 -12.10 9.69 -8.50
N SER A 132 -12.56 8.46 -8.32
CA SER A 132 -11.94 7.26 -8.90
C SER A 132 -11.76 7.33 -10.41
N ARG A 133 -12.65 7.99 -11.16
CA ARG A 133 -12.49 8.14 -12.62
C ARG A 133 -11.14 8.75 -13.03
N TYR A 134 -10.61 9.69 -12.24
CA TYR A 134 -9.30 10.28 -12.49
C TYR A 134 -8.19 9.38 -11.93
N TYR A 135 -8.35 8.90 -10.71
CA TYR A 135 -7.30 8.17 -9.98
C TYR A 135 -7.27 6.65 -10.25
N GLN A 136 -8.16 6.12 -11.09
CA GLN A 136 -8.34 4.68 -11.29
C GLN A 136 -7.04 3.92 -11.62
N PRO A 137 -6.14 4.43 -12.49
CA PRO A 137 -4.90 3.71 -12.78
C PRO A 137 -4.03 3.54 -11.54
N ILE A 138 -3.94 4.58 -10.71
CA ILE A 138 -3.16 4.58 -9.46
C ILE A 138 -3.83 3.72 -8.40
N ILE A 139 -5.16 3.82 -8.26
CA ILE A 139 -5.93 3.00 -7.33
C ILE A 139 -5.71 1.53 -7.67
N THR A 140 -5.89 1.13 -8.92
CA THR A 140 -5.74 -0.26 -9.37
C THR A 140 -4.33 -0.79 -9.09
N LEU A 141 -3.30 0.04 -9.32
CA LEU A 141 -1.93 -0.34 -9.00
C LEU A 141 -1.73 -0.53 -7.50
N ALA A 142 -2.19 0.42 -6.67
CA ALA A 142 -2.09 0.32 -5.22
C ALA A 142 -2.78 -0.93 -4.68
N GLU A 143 -3.99 -1.24 -5.18
CA GLU A 143 -4.73 -2.46 -4.83
C GLU A 143 -3.93 -3.73 -5.16
N SER A 144 -3.38 -3.82 -6.38
CA SER A 144 -2.58 -4.96 -6.84
C SER A 144 -1.29 -5.13 -6.03
N THR A 145 -0.59 -4.04 -5.73
CA THR A 145 0.64 -4.08 -4.93
C THR A 145 0.34 -4.54 -3.50
N MET A 146 -0.73 -4.04 -2.89
CA MET A 146 -1.11 -4.42 -1.52
C MET A 146 -1.58 -5.88 -1.44
N GLU A 147 -2.36 -6.36 -2.42
CA GLU A 147 -2.74 -7.77 -2.49
C GLU A 147 -1.51 -8.69 -2.61
N GLN A 148 -0.53 -8.31 -3.42
CA GLN A 148 0.73 -9.07 -3.55
C GLN A 148 1.55 -9.08 -2.26
N VAL A 149 1.64 -7.95 -1.55
CA VAL A 149 2.33 -7.86 -0.26
C VAL A 149 1.64 -8.75 0.76
N ASN A 150 0.32 -8.64 0.89
CA ASN A 150 -0.44 -9.44 1.85
C ASN A 150 -0.32 -10.94 1.58
N LYS A 151 -0.44 -11.36 0.31
CA LYS A 151 -0.25 -12.77 -0.04
C LYS A 151 1.13 -13.29 0.35
N LYS A 152 2.19 -12.50 0.14
CA LYS A 152 3.55 -12.91 0.53
C LYS A 152 3.73 -13.00 2.04
N ILE A 153 3.11 -12.08 2.79
CA ILE A 153 3.09 -12.11 4.25
C ILE A 153 2.35 -13.36 4.75
N ASP A 154 1.16 -13.65 4.22
CA ASP A 154 0.38 -14.83 4.59
C ASP A 154 1.18 -16.11 4.32
N GLU A 155 1.81 -16.22 3.14
CA GLU A 155 2.68 -17.35 2.79
C GLU A 155 3.93 -17.46 3.70
N GLN A 156 4.44 -16.35 4.24
CA GLN A 156 5.55 -16.36 5.20
C GLN A 156 5.09 -16.89 6.56
N ILE A 157 3.96 -16.38 7.07
CA ILE A 157 3.37 -16.81 8.33
C ILE A 157 3.10 -18.32 8.29
N GLU A 158 2.47 -18.81 7.22
CA GLU A 158 2.20 -20.26 7.05
C GLU A 158 3.48 -21.10 7.02
N ARG A 159 4.59 -20.59 6.46
CA ARG A 159 5.88 -21.30 6.45
C ARG A 159 6.52 -21.34 7.84
N GLU A 160 6.41 -20.28 8.61
CA GLU A 160 6.92 -20.23 9.98
C GLU A 160 6.12 -21.15 10.91
N GLU A 161 4.79 -21.13 10.84
CA GLU A 161 3.92 -22.04 11.58
C GLU A 161 4.24 -23.52 11.27
N GLN A 162 4.55 -23.84 10.00
CA GLN A 162 4.96 -25.20 9.60
C GLN A 162 6.38 -25.56 10.04
N ALA A 163 7.27 -24.59 10.24
CA ALA A 163 8.64 -24.82 10.71
C ALA A 163 8.72 -25.03 12.23
N GLU A 164 7.73 -24.51 12.98
CA GLU A 164 7.62 -24.67 14.43
C GLU A 164 6.84 -25.93 14.86
N ALA A 165 6.13 -26.60 13.94
CA ALA A 165 5.36 -27.83 14.15
C ALA A 165 6.18 -29.11 13.97
#